data_AF-M6BM79-F1
#
_entry.id   AF-M6BM79-F1
#
_cell.length_a   1.000
_cell.length_b   1.000
_cell.length_c   1.000
_cell.angle_alpha   90.00
_cell.angle_beta   90.00
_cell.angle_gamma   90.00
#
_symmetry.space_group_name_H-M   'P 1'
#
loop_
_entity.id
_entity.type
_entity.pdbx_description
1 polymer ?
#
loop_
_entity_poly.entity_id
_entity_poly.type
_entity_poly.pdbx_seq_one_letter_code
_entity_poly.pdbx_strand_id
1 'polypeptide(L)'
;MEEVTGLETVDMEVTTKKGNSTVTFIKVKTVENKEGYAPIKNFSENVYFVLNDSDDAFVKPTITANTKGKLKRGMYCLEQEVIREFSKVTCYDSILTEDKLNNYYDVWIKTVSVSLSKDALLGETVKLLKKSSQELAKYNSVSDEEKNKILQVATESLKKAAAKQDEFTADVNALAGKFGIVLQ
;
A
#
# COMPACT_ATOMS: atom_id res chain seq x y z
N MET A 1 11.23 12.22 -11.33
CA MET A 1 10.99 11.60 -10.01
C MET A 1 11.66 10.24 -10.08
N GLU A 2 12.77 10.03 -9.38
CA GLU A 2 13.46 8.73 -9.37
C GLU A 2 12.64 7.73 -8.54
N GLU A 3 12.50 6.50 -9.04
CA GLU A 3 11.85 5.43 -8.30
C GLU A 3 12.82 4.91 -7.23
N VAL A 4 12.38 4.93 -5.97
CA VAL A 4 13.15 4.49 -4.81
C VAL A 4 12.42 3.38 -4.07
N THR A 5 13.18 2.39 -3.62
CA THR A 5 12.72 1.22 -2.85
C THR A 5 13.09 1.41 -1.39
N GLY A 6 12.12 1.27 -0.48
CA GLY A 6 12.38 1.27 0.96
C GLY A 6 12.93 -0.08 1.41
N LEU A 7 14.00 -0.08 2.20
CA LEU A 7 14.67 -1.30 2.67
C LEU A 7 14.45 -1.55 4.16
N GLU A 8 14.74 -0.55 4.99
CA GLU A 8 14.67 -0.65 6.45
C GLU A 8 14.55 0.75 7.06
N THR A 9 14.06 0.82 8.30
CA THR A 9 14.07 2.05 9.09
C THR A 9 15.27 2.05 10.03
N VAL A 10 15.97 3.18 10.11
CA VAL A 10 17.15 3.38 10.96
C VAL A 10 16.95 4.64 11.80
N ASP A 11 17.09 4.51 13.12
CA ASP A 11 17.08 5.66 14.02
C ASP A 11 18.48 6.27 14.11
N MET A 12 18.58 7.58 13.85
CA MET A 12 19.83 8.33 13.96
C MET A 12 19.65 9.54 14.87
N GLU A 13 20.63 9.81 15.73
CA GLU A 13 20.68 11.09 16.42
C GLU A 13 21.10 12.19 15.44
N VAL A 14 20.29 13.25 15.38
CA VAL A 14 20.57 14.42 14.57
C VAL A 14 20.64 15.63 15.48
N THR A 15 21.73 16.39 15.39
CA THR A 15 21.87 17.64 16.13
C THR A 15 21.05 18.73 15.44
N THR A 16 20.07 19.26 16.17
CA THR A 16 19.24 20.38 15.72
C THR A 16 19.58 21.64 16.51
N LYS A 17 19.03 22.78 16.09
CA LYS A 17 19.15 24.06 16.82
C LYS A 17 18.62 23.99 18.27
N LYS A 18 17.83 22.96 18.62
CA LYS A 18 17.24 22.76 19.95
C LYS A 18 17.91 21.63 20.75
N GLY A 19 19.00 21.05 20.24
CA GLY A 19 19.69 19.89 20.85
C GLY A 19 19.65 18.65 19.96
N ASN A 20 20.17 17.54 20.48
CA ASN A 20 20.09 16.25 19.78
C ASN A 20 18.65 15.73 19.79
N SER A 21 18.20 15.24 18.65
CA SER A 21 16.89 14.62 18.49
C SER A 21 17.04 13.37 17.64
N THR A 22 16.43 12.27 18.08
CA THR A 22 16.35 11.05 17.29
C THR A 22 15.41 11.26 16.11
N VAL A 23 15.88 10.97 14.90
CA VAL A 23 15.10 11.00 13.68
C VAL A 23 15.17 9.63 13.03
N THR A 24 14.01 9.07 12.71
CA THR A 24 13.91 7.83 11.95
C THR A 24 14.06 8.11 10.46
N PHE A 25 15.03 7.46 9.83
CA PHE A 25 15.26 7.48 8.39
C PHE A 25 14.77 6.18 7.78
N ILE A 26 14.33 6.22 6.53
CA ILE A 26 14.18 5.05 5.68
C ILE A 26 15.44 4.93 4.83
N LYS A 27 16.09 3.77 4.88
CA LYS A 27 17.13 3.41 3.94
C LYS A 27 16.47 3.14 2.59
N VAL A 28 16.86 3.90 1.58
CA VAL A 28 16.33 3.82 0.23
C VAL A 28 17.37 3.29 -0.73
N LYS A 29 16.92 2.58 -1.76
CA LYS A 29 17.75 2.14 -2.87
C LYS A 29 17.15 2.64 -4.18
N THR A 30 17.95 3.32 -4.99
CA THR A 30 17.53 3.78 -6.32
C THR A 30 17.59 2.65 -7.35
N VAL A 31 16.99 2.87 -8.51
CA VAL A 31 17.08 1.96 -9.67
C VAL A 31 18.53 1.69 -10.15
N GLU A 32 19.46 2.59 -9.84
CA GLU A 32 20.89 2.45 -10.14
C GLU A 32 21.67 1.72 -9.03
N ASN A 33 20.98 1.08 -8.09
CA ASN A 33 21.54 0.43 -6.90
C ASN A 33 22.31 1.37 -5.96
N LYS A 34 22.06 2.69 -6.01
CA LYS A 34 22.62 3.63 -5.02
C LYS A 34 21.78 3.58 -3.75
N GLU A 35 22.43 3.39 -2.62
CA GLU A 35 21.80 3.43 -1.31
C GLU A 35 21.88 4.84 -0.72
N GLY A 36 20.84 5.23 0.01
CA GLY A 36 20.78 6.51 0.71
C GLY A 36 19.81 6.45 1.88
N TYR A 37 19.72 7.54 2.61
CA TYR A 37 18.79 7.69 3.73
C TYR A 37 17.91 8.91 3.48
N ALA A 38 16.61 8.75 3.72
CA ALA A 38 15.68 9.85 3.64
C ALA A 38 14.76 9.84 4.87
N PRO A 39 14.42 11.00 5.47
CA PRO A 39 13.58 11.03 6.66
C PRO A 39 12.23 10.34 6.42
N ILE A 40 11.81 9.44 7.30
CA ILE A 40 10.57 8.65 7.12
C ILE A 40 9.31 9.52 6.97
N LYS A 41 9.34 10.71 7.61
CA LYS A 41 8.29 11.74 7.49
C LYS A 41 8.02 12.18 6.05
N ASN A 42 9.01 12.09 5.17
CA ASN A 42 8.85 12.47 3.76
C ASN A 42 8.08 11.41 2.94
N PHE A 43 7.85 10.20 3.48
CA PHE A 43 7.22 9.09 2.78
C PHE A 43 5.86 8.68 3.35
N SER A 44 5.63 8.92 4.66
CA SER A 44 4.53 8.32 5.42
C SER A 44 3.43 9.29 5.84
N GLU A 45 3.67 10.61 5.82
CA GLU A 45 2.72 11.54 6.47
C GLU A 45 1.32 11.49 5.85
N ASN A 46 1.20 11.13 4.56
CA ASN A 46 -0.05 11.23 3.79
C ASN A 46 -0.62 9.89 3.27
N VAL A 47 -0.18 8.72 3.77
CA VAL A 47 -0.72 7.43 3.30
C VAL A 47 -1.07 6.52 4.47
N TYR A 48 -2.29 5.98 4.46
CA TYR A 48 -2.71 4.90 5.34
C TYR A 48 -2.79 3.59 4.56
N PHE A 49 -2.17 2.54 5.07
CA PHE A 49 -2.29 1.17 4.58
C PHE A 49 -3.30 0.42 5.44
N VAL A 50 -4.32 -0.14 4.80
CA VAL A 50 -5.39 -0.87 5.50
C VAL A 50 -4.92 -2.30 5.73
N LEU A 51 -4.82 -2.68 6.99
CA LEU A 51 -4.41 -4.01 7.42
C LEU A 51 -5.60 -4.94 7.61
N ASN A 52 -6.79 -4.45 7.95
CA ASN A 52 -7.97 -5.30 8.18
C ASN A 52 -9.27 -4.66 7.68
N ASP A 53 -10.26 -5.50 7.39
CA ASP A 53 -11.59 -5.14 6.87
C ASP A 53 -12.55 -4.62 7.97
N SER A 54 -12.08 -3.74 8.86
CA SER A 54 -12.88 -3.30 10.03
C SER A 54 -13.52 -1.93 9.84
N ASP A 55 -12.76 -0.98 9.33
CA ASP A 55 -13.05 0.44 9.50
C ASP A 55 -14.03 0.95 8.46
N ASP A 56 -14.97 1.78 8.87
CA ASP A 56 -15.97 2.34 7.98
C ASP A 56 -15.42 3.56 7.21
N ALA A 57 -15.80 3.65 5.94
CA ALA A 57 -15.53 4.80 5.08
C ALA A 57 -16.74 5.75 5.09
N PHE A 58 -16.70 6.77 5.92
CA PHE A 58 -17.81 7.70 6.16
C PHE A 58 -17.95 8.76 5.05
N VAL A 59 -19.17 9.23 4.80
CA VAL A 59 -19.41 10.35 3.87
C VAL A 59 -19.11 11.73 4.49
N LYS A 60 -19.00 11.81 5.83
CA LYS A 60 -18.71 13.02 6.62
C LYS A 60 -17.80 12.65 7.81
N PRO A 61 -17.07 13.61 8.42
CA PRO A 61 -16.16 13.35 9.56
C PRO A 61 -16.91 13.13 10.88
N THR A 62 -17.77 12.11 10.94
CA THR A 62 -18.50 11.71 12.14
C THR A 62 -18.93 10.25 12.07
N ILE A 63 -18.88 9.55 13.20
CA ILE A 63 -19.26 8.12 13.31
C ILE A 63 -20.75 7.86 13.05
N THR A 64 -21.59 8.90 13.10
CA THR A 64 -23.03 8.81 12.86
C THR A 64 -23.41 9.06 11.40
N ALA A 65 -22.44 9.35 10.53
CA ALA A 65 -22.70 9.56 9.11
C ALA A 65 -22.94 8.23 8.39
N ASN A 66 -23.65 8.30 7.26
CA ASN A 66 -23.73 7.17 6.32
C ASN A 66 -22.32 6.75 5.87
N THR A 67 -22.17 5.47 5.53
CA THR A 67 -20.91 4.91 5.07
C THR A 67 -20.99 4.55 3.58
N LYS A 68 -19.87 4.60 2.86
CA LYS A 68 -19.72 4.04 1.49
C LYS A 68 -19.32 2.56 1.53
N GLY A 69 -19.26 1.96 2.72
CA GLY A 69 -18.77 0.61 2.97
C GLY A 69 -17.63 0.60 3.99
N LYS A 70 -16.98 -0.56 4.09
CA LYS A 70 -15.81 -0.80 4.93
C LYS A 70 -14.54 -0.73 4.10
N LEU A 71 -13.49 -0.14 4.66
CA LEU A 71 -12.14 -0.24 4.13
C LEU A 71 -11.77 -1.72 4.01
N LYS A 72 -11.05 -2.06 2.96
CA LYS A 72 -10.59 -3.42 2.69
C LYS A 72 -9.09 -3.51 2.89
N ARG A 73 -8.65 -4.63 3.42
CA ARG A 73 -7.25 -5.00 3.55
C ARG A 73 -6.53 -4.86 2.21
N GLY A 74 -5.34 -4.26 2.26
CA GLY A 74 -4.52 -3.94 1.10
C GLY A 74 -4.94 -2.67 0.35
N MET A 75 -5.98 -1.95 0.80
CA MET A 75 -6.19 -0.58 0.35
C MET A 75 -5.03 0.32 0.81
N TYR A 76 -4.60 1.24 -0.05
CA TYR A 76 -3.85 2.42 0.37
C TYR A 76 -4.72 3.66 0.23
N CYS A 77 -4.73 4.50 1.26
CA CYS A 77 -5.56 5.69 1.37
C CYS A 77 -4.69 6.94 1.42
N LEU A 78 -4.79 7.79 0.41
CA LEU A 78 -4.07 9.06 0.32
C LEU A 78 -4.80 10.12 1.12
N GLU A 79 -4.17 10.65 2.16
CA GLU A 79 -4.68 11.75 2.98
C GLU A 79 -4.72 13.06 2.19
N GLN A 80 -5.85 13.76 2.31
CA GLN A 80 -6.10 15.05 1.69
C GLN A 80 -6.30 16.15 2.74
N GLU A 81 -6.99 15.82 3.84
CA GLU A 81 -7.37 16.76 4.88
C GLU A 81 -7.55 16.02 6.21
N VAL A 82 -7.28 16.69 7.34
CA VAL A 82 -7.52 16.14 8.69
C VAL A 82 -8.45 17.05 9.47
N ILE A 83 -9.53 16.49 10.00
CA ILE A 83 -10.45 17.15 10.93
C ILE A 83 -10.57 16.28 12.19
N ARG A 84 -9.97 16.76 13.28
CA ARG A 84 -9.95 16.05 14.58
C ARG A 84 -9.41 14.63 14.43
N GLU A 85 -10.24 13.61 14.71
CA GLU A 85 -9.90 12.19 14.62
C GLU A 85 -10.19 11.57 13.24
N PHE A 86 -10.60 12.38 12.26
CA PHE A 86 -10.94 11.93 10.92
C PHE A 86 -9.97 12.49 9.88
N SER A 87 -9.58 11.65 8.93
CA SER A 87 -8.89 12.08 7.71
C SER A 87 -9.79 11.90 6.51
N LYS A 88 -9.87 12.93 5.67
CA LYS A 88 -10.41 12.82 4.32
C LYS A 88 -9.37 12.15 3.45
N VAL A 89 -9.76 11.07 2.78
CA VAL A 89 -8.86 10.24 2.00
C VAL A 89 -9.46 9.82 0.66
N THR A 90 -8.58 9.47 -0.27
CA THR A 90 -8.92 8.63 -1.42
C THR A 90 -8.23 7.29 -1.28
N CYS A 91 -9.00 6.22 -1.17
CA CYS A 91 -8.54 4.84 -1.01
C CYS A 91 -8.61 4.05 -2.31
N TYR A 92 -7.58 3.27 -2.58
CA TYR A 92 -7.49 2.42 -3.77
C TYR A 92 -7.25 0.96 -3.37
N ASP A 93 -8.08 0.04 -3.88
CA ASP A 93 -7.84 -1.40 -3.72
C ASP A 93 -6.55 -1.82 -4.43
N SER A 94 -5.75 -2.64 -3.78
CA SER A 94 -4.52 -3.20 -4.37
C SER A 94 -4.57 -4.70 -4.57
N ILE A 95 -5.53 -5.39 -3.96
CA ILE A 95 -5.66 -6.85 -4.02
C ILE A 95 -6.93 -7.20 -4.80
N LEU A 96 -6.78 -8.00 -5.85
CA LEU A 96 -7.89 -8.53 -6.63
C LEU A 96 -8.56 -9.70 -5.89
N THR A 97 -9.68 -9.43 -5.22
CA THR A 97 -10.46 -10.46 -4.51
C THR A 97 -11.45 -11.17 -5.44
N GLU A 98 -12.13 -10.40 -6.30
CA GLU A 98 -13.03 -10.91 -7.36
C GLU A 98 -12.41 -10.64 -8.74
N ASP A 99 -13.11 -9.96 -9.64
CA ASP A 99 -12.60 -9.54 -10.95
C ASP A 99 -12.52 -8.00 -11.07
N LYS A 100 -12.62 -7.30 -9.94
CA LYS A 100 -12.61 -5.84 -9.89
C LYS A 100 -11.88 -5.30 -8.67
N LEU A 101 -11.14 -4.21 -8.89
CA LEU A 101 -10.60 -3.35 -7.85
C LEU A 101 -11.60 -2.22 -7.57
N ASN A 102 -11.98 -2.03 -6.32
CA ASN A 102 -12.90 -0.98 -5.91
C ASN A 102 -12.14 0.13 -5.18
N ASN A 103 -12.46 1.37 -5.48
CA ASN A 103 -11.82 2.53 -4.87
C ASN A 103 -12.88 3.36 -4.14
N TYR A 104 -12.48 3.99 -3.04
CA TYR A 104 -13.31 4.94 -2.31
C TYR A 104 -12.72 6.34 -2.45
N TYR A 105 -13.48 7.22 -3.10
CA TYR A 105 -13.09 8.61 -3.33
C TYR A 105 -13.76 9.53 -2.32
N ASP A 106 -13.01 10.52 -1.82
CA ASP A 106 -13.50 11.57 -0.92
C ASP A 106 -14.30 11.00 0.26
N VAL A 107 -13.72 10.03 0.98
CA VAL A 107 -14.31 9.45 2.19
C VAL A 107 -13.57 9.91 3.42
N TRP A 108 -14.24 9.84 4.57
CA TRP A 108 -13.65 10.13 5.86
C TRP A 108 -13.39 8.82 6.59
N ILE A 109 -12.18 8.66 7.11
CA ILE A 109 -11.79 7.49 7.92
C ILE A 109 -11.38 7.97 9.30
N LYS A 110 -11.67 7.17 10.33
CA LYS A 110 -11.17 7.42 11.67
C LYS A 110 -9.70 6.98 11.73
N THR A 111 -8.80 7.88 12.07
CA THR A 111 -7.35 7.65 11.98
C THR A 111 -6.78 6.85 13.14
N VAL A 112 -7.44 6.89 14.30
CA VAL A 112 -7.10 6.08 15.47
C VAL A 112 -7.71 4.70 15.30
N SER A 113 -6.99 3.83 14.58
CA SER A 113 -7.39 2.45 14.33
C SER A 113 -6.18 1.53 14.28
N VAL A 114 -6.32 0.33 14.85
CA VAL A 114 -5.33 -0.75 14.75
C VAL A 114 -5.30 -1.41 13.36
N SER A 115 -6.31 -1.12 12.54
CA SER A 115 -6.42 -1.62 11.17
C SER A 115 -5.80 -0.70 10.13
N LEU A 116 -5.19 0.41 10.57
CA LEU A 116 -4.48 1.36 9.72
C LEU A 116 -3.01 1.42 10.12
N SER A 117 -2.13 1.33 9.13
CA SER A 117 -0.70 1.52 9.30
C SER A 117 -0.20 2.70 8.47
N LYS A 118 0.73 3.48 9.02
CA LYS A 118 1.52 4.48 8.27
C LYS A 118 2.94 3.97 7.95
N ASP A 119 3.19 2.67 8.11
CA ASP A 119 4.50 2.09 7.81
C ASP A 119 4.81 2.22 6.32
N ALA A 120 5.81 3.06 6.01
CA ALA A 120 6.23 3.34 4.64
C ALA A 120 6.77 2.10 3.91
N LEU A 121 7.23 1.07 4.62
CA LEU A 121 7.75 -0.16 4.03
C LEU A 121 6.66 -0.96 3.30
N LEU A 122 5.42 -0.87 3.78
CA LEU A 122 4.26 -1.53 3.16
C LEU A 122 3.92 -0.96 1.77
N GLY A 123 4.34 0.28 1.49
CA GLY A 123 3.99 0.98 0.25
C GLY A 123 4.47 0.27 -1.01
N GLU A 124 5.63 -0.37 -0.97
CA GLU A 124 6.15 -1.09 -2.12
C GLU A 124 5.37 -2.37 -2.39
N THR A 125 5.09 -3.16 -1.36
CA THR A 125 4.28 -4.38 -1.48
C THR A 125 2.89 -4.07 -2.00
N VAL A 126 2.25 -3.03 -1.48
CA VAL A 126 0.94 -2.57 -1.94
C VAL A 126 0.98 -2.09 -3.40
N LYS A 127 2.04 -1.38 -3.82
CA LYS A 127 2.25 -1.00 -5.23
C LYS A 127 2.39 -2.22 -6.14
N LEU A 128 3.15 -3.24 -5.72
CA LEU A 128 3.36 -4.48 -6.48
C LEU A 128 2.07 -5.32 -6.56
N LEU A 129 1.31 -5.39 -5.47
CA LEU A 129 -0.03 -6.00 -5.45
C LEU A 129 -0.98 -5.26 -6.38
N LYS A 130 -1.00 -3.91 -6.36
CA LYS A 130 -1.83 -3.12 -7.27
C LYS A 130 -1.51 -3.42 -8.73
N LYS A 131 -0.20 -3.43 -9.07
CA LYS A 131 0.27 -3.69 -10.44
C LYS A 131 -0.14 -5.08 -10.91
N SER A 132 0.12 -6.12 -10.12
CA SER A 132 -0.26 -7.49 -10.47
C SER A 132 -1.78 -7.63 -10.59
N SER A 133 -2.54 -7.12 -9.62
CA SER A 133 -4.00 -7.13 -9.64
C SER A 133 -4.61 -6.43 -10.86
N GLN A 134 -4.04 -5.29 -11.29
CA GLN A 134 -4.51 -4.57 -12.48
C GLN A 134 -4.30 -5.36 -13.78
N GLU A 135 -3.22 -6.11 -13.90
CA GLU A 135 -3.01 -7.00 -15.06
C GLU A 135 -3.92 -8.23 -14.97
N LEU A 136 -3.99 -8.86 -13.81
CA LEU A 136 -4.81 -10.06 -13.58
C LEU A 136 -6.31 -9.80 -13.78
N ALA A 137 -6.80 -8.60 -13.49
CA ALA A 137 -8.19 -8.21 -13.75
C ALA A 137 -8.55 -8.26 -15.25
N LYS A 138 -7.58 -8.16 -16.16
CA LYS A 138 -7.79 -8.24 -17.61
C LYS A 138 -7.71 -9.68 -18.14
N TYR A 139 -7.25 -10.64 -17.32
CA TYR A 139 -6.87 -11.98 -17.75
C TYR A 139 -7.98 -12.72 -18.51
N ASN A 140 -9.22 -12.62 -18.04
CA ASN A 140 -10.37 -13.30 -18.65
C ASN A 140 -10.94 -12.57 -19.89
N SER A 141 -10.47 -11.36 -20.17
CA SER A 141 -11.02 -10.49 -21.23
C SER A 141 -10.12 -10.31 -22.45
N VAL A 142 -8.96 -10.96 -22.48
CA VAL A 142 -7.95 -10.83 -23.54
C VAL A 142 -7.72 -12.14 -24.28
N SER A 143 -7.02 -12.07 -25.41
CA SER A 143 -6.62 -13.25 -26.19
C SER A 143 -5.63 -14.15 -25.43
N ASP A 144 -5.51 -15.43 -25.82
CA ASP A 144 -4.59 -16.36 -25.17
C ASP A 144 -3.11 -15.92 -25.27
N GLU A 145 -2.75 -15.22 -26.36
CA GLU A 145 -1.42 -14.64 -26.54
C GLU A 145 -1.13 -13.50 -25.54
N GLU A 146 -2.16 -12.72 -25.18
CA GLU A 146 -2.07 -11.65 -24.19
C GLU A 146 -2.11 -12.17 -22.76
N LYS A 147 -2.81 -13.29 -22.50
CA LYS A 147 -2.84 -13.95 -21.17
C LYS A 147 -1.44 -14.30 -20.68
N ASN A 148 -0.57 -14.79 -21.55
CA ASN A 148 0.80 -15.13 -21.18
C ASN A 148 1.60 -13.88 -20.74
N LYS A 149 1.42 -12.74 -21.43
CA LYS A 149 2.07 -11.48 -21.05
C LYS A 149 1.56 -10.96 -19.70
N ILE A 150 0.24 -11.06 -19.47
CA ILE A 150 -0.38 -10.72 -18.18
C ILE A 150 0.23 -11.57 -17.05
N LEU A 151 0.29 -12.89 -17.23
CA LEU A 151 0.84 -13.80 -16.23
C LEU A 151 2.31 -13.53 -15.96
N GLN A 152 3.11 -13.21 -16.99
CA GLN A 152 4.52 -12.87 -16.80
C GLN A 152 4.67 -11.62 -15.92
N VAL A 153 3.98 -10.52 -16.26
CA VAL A 153 4.06 -9.25 -15.51
C VAL A 153 3.53 -9.41 -14.08
N ALA A 154 2.44 -10.16 -13.91
CA ALA A 154 1.88 -10.47 -12.60
C ALA A 154 2.85 -11.31 -11.77
N THR A 155 3.45 -12.35 -12.36
CA THR A 155 4.42 -13.24 -11.70
C THR A 155 5.63 -12.46 -11.20
N GLU A 156 6.25 -11.64 -12.05
CA GLU A 156 7.40 -10.83 -11.65
C GLU A 156 7.07 -9.87 -10.49
N SER A 157 5.88 -9.28 -10.52
CA SER A 157 5.45 -8.33 -9.49
C SER A 157 5.12 -9.05 -8.17
N LEU A 158 4.44 -10.20 -8.24
CA LEU A 158 4.12 -11.00 -7.06
C LEU A 158 5.35 -11.63 -6.41
N LYS A 159 6.35 -12.06 -7.19
CA LYS A 159 7.63 -12.55 -6.64
C LYS A 159 8.36 -11.46 -5.85
N LYS A 160 8.38 -10.23 -6.37
CA LYS A 160 8.96 -9.08 -5.66
C LYS A 160 8.19 -8.76 -4.38
N ALA A 161 6.85 -8.85 -4.42
CA ALA A 161 6.02 -8.65 -3.23
C ALA A 161 6.27 -9.74 -2.18
N ALA A 162 6.32 -11.01 -2.59
CA ALA A 162 6.60 -12.14 -1.72
C ALA A 162 7.97 -12.03 -1.02
N ALA A 163 8.97 -11.49 -1.71
CA ALA A 163 10.31 -11.29 -1.15
C ALA A 163 10.35 -10.27 0.00
N LYS A 164 9.31 -9.43 0.16
CA LYS A 164 9.24 -8.46 1.26
C LYS A 164 8.87 -9.10 2.61
N GLN A 165 8.18 -10.25 2.59
CA GLN A 165 7.81 -11.01 3.79
C GLN A 165 7.11 -10.17 4.88
N ASP A 166 6.25 -9.24 4.44
CA ASP A 166 5.53 -8.34 5.33
C ASP A 166 4.11 -8.83 5.64
N GLU A 167 3.32 -7.94 6.25
CA GLU A 167 1.92 -8.14 6.61
C GLU A 167 1.09 -8.77 5.47
N PHE A 168 1.35 -8.45 4.19
CA PHE A 168 0.56 -8.91 3.04
C PHE A 168 1.01 -10.24 2.43
N THR A 169 1.90 -10.97 3.08
CA THR A 169 2.41 -12.27 2.57
C THR A 169 1.29 -13.27 2.26
N ALA A 170 0.27 -13.35 3.12
CA ALA A 170 -0.88 -14.23 2.90
C ALA A 170 -1.68 -13.83 1.64
N ASP A 171 -1.86 -12.53 1.43
CA ASP A 171 -2.60 -11.98 0.29
C ASP A 171 -1.86 -12.21 -1.03
N VAL A 172 -0.54 -12.03 -1.04
CA VAL A 172 0.32 -12.35 -2.18
C VAL A 172 0.18 -13.81 -2.60
N ASN A 173 0.23 -14.72 -1.62
CA ASN A 173 0.09 -16.16 -1.87
C ASN A 173 -1.32 -16.53 -2.35
N ALA A 174 -2.36 -15.94 -1.77
CA ALA A 174 -3.74 -16.18 -2.17
C ALA A 174 -3.99 -15.71 -3.62
N LEU A 175 -3.49 -14.52 -3.99
CA LEU A 175 -3.61 -13.99 -5.33
C LEU A 175 -2.83 -14.84 -6.34
N ALA A 176 -1.62 -15.27 -6.00
CA ALA A 176 -0.84 -16.18 -6.85
C ALA A 176 -1.55 -17.52 -7.05
N GLY A 177 -2.10 -18.11 -5.98
CA GLY A 177 -2.84 -19.36 -6.01
C GLY A 177 -4.07 -19.30 -6.91
N LYS A 178 -4.83 -18.21 -6.88
CA LYS A 178 -6.02 -17.99 -7.73
C LYS A 178 -5.72 -18.09 -9.24
N PHE A 179 -4.51 -17.71 -9.65
CA PHE A 179 -4.09 -17.69 -11.06
C PHE A 179 -3.05 -18.77 -11.40
N GLY A 180 -2.80 -19.73 -10.49
CA GLY A 180 -1.82 -20.80 -10.71
C GLY A 180 -0.37 -20.31 -10.85
N ILE A 181 -0.03 -19.15 -10.28
CA ILE A 181 1.30 -18.56 -10.34
C ILE A 181 2.19 -19.20 -9.26
N VAL A 182 3.37 -19.67 -9.67
CA VAL A 182 4.39 -20.22 -8.76
C VAL A 182 5.37 -19.11 -8.36
N LEU A 183 5.48 -18.84 -7.06
CA LEU A 183 6.31 -17.77 -6.50
C LEU A 183 7.74 -18.20 -6.14
N GLN A 184 8.05 -19.50 -6.25
CA GLN A 184 9.40 -20.05 -6.07
C GLN A 184 10.37 -19.56 -7.16
#